data_AF-A0A969KIQ6-F1
#
_entry.id   AF-A0A969KIQ6-F1
#
_cell.length_a   1.000
_cell.length_b   1.000
_cell.length_c   1.000
_cell.angle_alpha   90.00
_cell.angle_beta   90.00
_cell.angle_gamma   90.00
#
_symmetry.space_group_name_H-M   'P 1'
#
loop_
_entity.id
_entity.type
_entity.pdbx_description
1 polymer ?
#
loop_
_entity_poly.entity_id
_entity_poly.type
_entity_poly.pdbx_seq_one_letter_code
_entity_poly.pdbx_strand_id
1 'polypeptide(L)'
;MKNSTITLENVEEFSTSLSKHHLKWMFEDVQGKGISSEVKAQIIPLHPEAAQFLLDFKNTQEHLNNELFKDAKFHKEMDVFISKKKNNETIKAWLLERNIPLDRKVFWVNQLNVAFVMTWEMVIKFSDILFFGSNEILWDKTMNWMLSFQSEEVFSFMDNLMYDPNSRAKETEAIDKLFENIPKSESIKETAEIINEAARVEDTEVMSMASFESRKAKISSRQGLIS
;
A
#
# COMPACT_ATOMS: atom_id res chain seq x y z
N MET A 1 -10.67 31.81 12.20
CA MET A 1 -10.62 30.79 11.13
C MET A 1 -11.50 29.64 11.60
N LYS A 2 -12.45 29.17 10.79
CA LYS A 2 -13.25 28.00 11.16
C LYS A 2 -12.28 26.81 11.22
N ASN A 3 -12.15 26.16 12.38
CA ASN A 3 -11.54 24.83 12.48
C ASN A 3 -12.48 23.83 11.81
N SER A 4 -12.57 23.88 10.49
CA SER A 4 -13.25 22.86 9.72
C SER A 4 -12.28 21.69 9.57
N THR A 5 -12.69 20.50 10.02
CA THR A 5 -11.95 19.27 9.73
C THR A 5 -11.87 19.06 8.22
N ILE A 6 -10.69 18.74 7.70
CA ILE A 6 -10.48 18.44 6.28
C ILE A 6 -11.10 17.07 5.96
N THR A 7 -11.82 16.98 4.85
CA THR A 7 -12.55 15.82 4.34
C THR A 7 -12.41 15.78 2.81
N LEU A 8 -12.78 14.67 2.16
CA LEU A 8 -12.75 14.60 0.69
C LEU A 8 -13.72 15.59 0.04
N GLU A 9 -14.78 15.97 0.76
CA GLU A 9 -15.84 16.87 0.31
C GLU A 9 -15.39 18.34 0.28
N ASN A 10 -14.51 18.73 1.19
CA ASN A 10 -14.09 20.13 1.38
C ASN A 10 -12.60 20.38 1.14
N VAL A 11 -11.82 19.37 0.74
CA VAL A 11 -10.35 19.48 0.58
C VAL A 11 -9.93 20.64 -0.34
N GLU A 12 -10.73 20.97 -1.35
CA GLU A 12 -10.46 22.08 -2.27
C GLU A 12 -10.59 23.47 -1.66
N GLU A 13 -11.31 23.60 -0.55
CA GLU A 13 -11.41 24.85 0.22
C GLU A 13 -10.05 25.22 0.85
N PHE A 14 -9.17 24.23 1.05
CA PHE A 14 -7.83 24.35 1.60
C PHE A 14 -6.79 24.43 0.48
N SER A 15 -7.01 25.34 -0.46
CA SER A 15 -6.15 25.53 -1.64
C SER A 15 -5.18 26.70 -1.50
N THR A 16 -4.15 26.70 -2.34
CA THR A 16 -3.20 27.80 -2.49
C THR A 16 -3.17 28.29 -3.93
N SER A 17 -2.62 29.50 -4.13
CA SER A 17 -2.49 30.08 -5.46
C SER A 17 -1.46 29.32 -6.28
N LEU A 18 -1.84 28.84 -7.48
CA LEU A 18 -0.92 28.18 -8.41
C LEU A 18 0.33 29.03 -8.71
N SER A 19 0.18 30.35 -8.84
CA SER A 19 1.32 31.26 -9.09
C SER A 19 2.38 31.26 -8.00
N LYS A 20 2.02 30.88 -6.77
CA LYS A 20 2.90 30.80 -5.59
C LYS A 20 3.36 29.36 -5.31
N HIS A 21 2.84 28.37 -6.04
CA HIS A 21 3.16 26.97 -5.82
C HIS A 21 4.52 26.61 -6.43
N HIS A 22 5.34 25.83 -5.73
CA HIS A 22 6.70 25.50 -6.18
C HIS A 22 6.72 24.59 -7.43
N LEU A 23 5.67 23.80 -7.64
CA LEU A 23 5.46 22.99 -8.86
C LEU A 23 4.65 23.68 -9.97
N LYS A 24 4.49 25.02 -9.94
CA LYS A 24 3.75 25.73 -10.99
C LYS A 24 4.31 25.50 -12.40
N TRP A 25 5.61 25.24 -12.49
CA TRP A 25 6.35 24.98 -13.73
C TRP A 25 5.77 23.78 -14.49
N MET A 26 5.11 22.83 -13.81
CA MET A 26 4.47 21.68 -14.45
C MET A 26 3.32 22.06 -15.40
N PHE A 27 2.78 23.27 -15.23
CA PHE A 27 1.65 23.77 -16.00
C PHE A 27 2.02 25.00 -16.83
N GLU A 28 3.31 25.30 -16.96
CA GLU A 28 3.82 26.35 -17.83
C GLU A 28 4.20 25.73 -19.19
N ASP A 29 4.02 26.44 -20.29
CA ASP A 29 4.48 25.92 -21.58
C ASP A 29 6.03 25.92 -21.65
N VAL A 30 6.59 25.24 -22.66
CA VAL A 30 8.04 25.13 -22.86
C VAL A 30 8.73 26.49 -23.07
N GLN A 31 7.97 27.54 -23.38
CA GLN A 31 8.42 28.93 -23.53
C GLN A 31 8.16 29.78 -22.27
N GLY A 32 7.68 29.18 -21.17
CA GLY A 32 7.29 29.87 -19.94
C GLY A 32 6.03 30.74 -20.08
N LYS A 33 5.28 30.60 -21.18
CA LYS A 33 3.98 31.26 -21.34
C LYS A 33 2.99 30.59 -20.40
N GLY A 34 2.43 31.39 -19.50
CA GLY A 34 1.45 30.90 -18.55
C GLY A 34 0.19 30.37 -19.24
N ILE A 35 -0.46 29.40 -18.60
CA ILE A 35 -1.75 28.86 -19.02
C ILE A 35 -2.89 29.88 -18.91
N SER A 36 -3.95 29.67 -19.70
CA SER A 36 -5.14 30.53 -19.71
C SER A 36 -5.89 30.49 -18.38
N SER A 37 -6.75 31.47 -18.13
CA SER A 37 -7.61 31.53 -16.93
C SER A 37 -8.46 30.28 -16.77
N GLU A 38 -8.98 29.76 -17.88
CA GLU A 38 -9.87 28.59 -17.92
C GLU A 38 -9.12 27.32 -17.52
N VAL A 39 -7.88 27.16 -17.99
CA VAL A 39 -7.01 26.04 -17.59
C VAL A 39 -6.61 26.17 -16.12
N LYS A 40 -6.26 27.38 -15.66
CA LYS A 40 -5.91 27.63 -14.25
C LYS A 40 -7.05 27.29 -13.30
N ALA A 41 -8.29 27.60 -13.67
CA ALA A 41 -9.46 27.30 -12.83
C ALA A 41 -9.70 25.80 -12.64
N GLN A 42 -9.12 24.96 -13.50
CA GLN A 42 -9.21 23.50 -13.44
C GLN A 42 -8.04 22.85 -12.67
N ILE A 43 -7.09 23.62 -12.15
CA ILE A 43 -5.93 23.15 -11.41
C ILE A 43 -5.91 23.85 -10.06
N ILE A 44 -6.16 23.09 -9.00
CA ILE A 44 -6.28 23.57 -7.64
C ILE A 44 -5.13 22.96 -6.83
N PRO A 45 -3.99 23.68 -6.67
CA PRO A 45 -2.94 23.26 -5.76
C PRO A 45 -3.46 23.31 -4.33
N LEU A 46 -3.17 22.27 -3.56
CA LEU A 46 -3.59 22.18 -2.17
C LEU A 46 -2.58 22.82 -1.22
N HIS A 47 -3.08 23.35 -0.11
CA HIS A 47 -2.26 23.74 1.03
C HIS A 47 -1.58 22.48 1.62
N PRO A 48 -0.37 22.58 2.22
CA PRO A 48 0.32 21.42 2.77
C PRO A 48 -0.52 20.57 3.73
N GLU A 49 -1.40 21.19 4.53
CA GLU A 49 -2.31 20.48 5.44
C GLU A 49 -3.32 19.57 4.71
N ALA A 50 -3.85 20.04 3.58
CA ALA A 50 -4.78 19.28 2.75
C ALA A 50 -4.06 18.22 1.90
N ALA A 51 -2.85 18.51 1.44
CA ALA A 51 -1.99 17.52 0.80
C ALA A 51 -1.65 16.37 1.76
N GLN A 52 -1.31 16.71 3.01
CA GLN A 52 -1.05 15.73 4.06
C GLN A 52 -2.28 14.89 4.35
N PHE A 53 -3.46 15.52 4.48
CA PHE A 53 -4.71 14.79 4.64
C PHE A 53 -4.94 13.76 3.53
N LEU A 54 -4.74 14.11 2.26
CA LEU A 54 -4.92 13.16 1.15
C LEU A 54 -3.86 12.04 1.17
N LEU A 55 -2.62 12.35 1.54
CA LEU A 55 -1.57 11.35 1.70
C LEU A 55 -1.89 10.37 2.83
N ASP A 56 -2.32 10.87 3.99
CA ASP A 56 -2.73 10.06 5.13
C ASP A 56 -3.95 9.21 4.76
N PHE A 57 -4.95 9.82 4.12
CA PHE A 57 -6.13 9.13 3.62
C PHE A 57 -5.72 7.98 2.69
N LYS A 58 -4.93 8.24 1.65
CA LYS A 58 -4.38 7.21 0.75
C LYS A 58 -3.71 6.08 1.52
N ASN A 59 -2.86 6.40 2.50
CA ASN A 59 -2.10 5.40 3.26
C ASN A 59 -3.00 4.53 4.16
N THR A 60 -4.15 5.04 4.60
CA THR A 60 -5.17 4.24 5.31
C THR A 60 -6.01 3.36 4.39
N GLN A 61 -6.05 3.67 3.08
CA GLN A 61 -6.79 2.88 2.10
C GLN A 61 -5.91 1.77 1.53
N GLU A 62 -6.11 0.53 1.97
CA GLU A 62 -5.34 -0.63 1.49
C GLU A 62 -5.33 -0.77 -0.04
N HIS A 63 -6.47 -0.51 -0.69
CA HIS A 63 -6.60 -0.58 -2.14
C HIS A 63 -5.83 0.51 -2.88
N LEU A 64 -5.50 1.64 -2.24
CA LEU A 64 -4.65 2.70 -2.81
C LEU A 64 -3.18 2.58 -2.42
N ASN A 65 -2.86 1.83 -1.37
CA ASN A 65 -1.51 1.79 -0.78
C ASN A 65 -0.68 0.55 -1.15
N ASN A 66 -1.27 -0.42 -1.86
CA ASN A 66 -0.55 -1.65 -2.20
C ASN A 66 0.35 -1.45 -3.43
N GLU A 67 1.64 -1.23 -3.16
CA GLU A 67 2.68 -1.05 -4.20
C GLU A 67 2.97 -2.32 -5.00
N LEU A 68 2.66 -3.50 -4.45
CA LEU A 68 3.20 -4.74 -4.98
C LEU A 68 2.29 -5.40 -5.99
N PHE A 69 1.00 -5.57 -5.73
CA PHE A 69 0.10 -6.16 -6.71
C PHE A 69 -1.32 -5.62 -6.55
N LYS A 70 -1.81 -5.18 -7.70
CA LYS A 70 -3.19 -4.83 -8.04
C LYS A 70 -4.01 -6.12 -7.94
N ASP A 71 -4.30 -6.56 -6.71
CA ASP A 71 -5.07 -7.76 -6.49
C ASP A 71 -6.47 -7.57 -7.10
N ALA A 72 -6.90 -8.55 -7.90
CA ALA A 72 -8.29 -8.72 -8.32
C ALA A 72 -9.29 -8.81 -7.14
N LYS A 73 -8.76 -8.81 -5.91
CA LYS A 73 -9.51 -8.71 -4.66
C LYS A 73 -10.25 -7.38 -4.50
N PHE A 74 -9.67 -6.27 -4.97
CA PHE A 74 -10.24 -4.94 -4.72
C PHE A 74 -11.05 -4.38 -5.89
N HIS A 75 -10.69 -4.71 -7.13
CA HIS A 75 -11.33 -4.17 -8.33
C HIS A 75 -11.69 -5.28 -9.29
N LYS A 76 -12.87 -5.16 -9.90
CA LYS A 76 -13.38 -6.15 -10.85
C LYS A 76 -12.61 -6.10 -12.17
N GLU A 77 -12.17 -4.91 -12.55
CA GLU A 77 -11.57 -4.64 -13.85
C GLU A 77 -10.21 -3.97 -13.65
N MET A 78 -9.23 -4.49 -14.38
CA MET A 78 -7.87 -3.96 -14.39
C MET A 78 -7.38 -3.90 -15.84
N ASP A 79 -6.96 -2.71 -16.25
CA ASP A 79 -6.24 -2.50 -17.51
C ASP A 79 -4.80 -2.06 -17.21
N VAL A 80 -3.88 -2.53 -18.05
CA VAL A 80 -2.44 -2.27 -17.94
C VAL A 80 -1.94 -1.77 -19.28
N PHE A 81 -1.25 -0.64 -19.26
CA PHE A 81 -0.69 -0.03 -20.45
C PHE A 81 0.78 0.30 -20.26
N ILE A 82 1.62 -0.29 -21.09
CA ILE A 82 3.06 -0.04 -21.09
C ILE A 82 3.30 1.15 -22.02
N SER A 83 3.62 2.31 -21.44
CA SER A 83 3.93 3.53 -22.19
C SER A 83 5.37 3.59 -22.70
N LYS A 84 6.17 2.57 -22.40
CA LYS A 84 7.55 2.46 -22.90
C LYS A 84 7.64 2.64 -24.40
N LYS A 85 8.41 3.64 -24.84
CA LYS A 85 8.58 4.06 -26.24
C LYS A 85 7.30 4.54 -26.95
N LYS A 86 6.23 4.84 -26.21
CA LYS A 86 5.01 5.45 -26.76
C LYS A 86 5.16 6.96 -26.75
N ASN A 87 4.55 7.62 -27.74
CA ASN A 87 4.47 9.08 -27.77
C ASN A 87 3.34 9.58 -26.85
N ASN A 88 3.36 10.88 -26.58
CA ASN A 88 2.38 11.54 -25.73
C ASN A 88 0.95 11.40 -26.29
N GLU A 89 0.75 11.41 -27.61
CA GLU A 89 -0.59 11.24 -28.19
C GLU A 89 -1.18 9.86 -27.87
N THR A 90 -0.38 8.80 -27.86
CA THR A 90 -0.85 7.45 -27.51
C THR A 90 -1.25 7.38 -26.04
N ILE A 91 -0.47 7.99 -25.15
CA ILE A 91 -0.79 8.04 -23.71
C ILE A 91 -2.12 8.78 -23.50
N LYS A 92 -2.28 9.94 -24.14
CA LYS A 92 -3.51 10.75 -24.08
C LYS A 92 -4.73 9.98 -24.61
N ALA A 93 -4.58 9.27 -25.71
CA ALA A 93 -5.64 8.43 -26.26
C ALA A 93 -6.06 7.33 -25.28
N TRP A 94 -5.10 6.62 -24.69
CA TRP A 94 -5.39 5.58 -23.70
C TRP A 94 -6.08 6.13 -22.44
N LEU A 95 -5.68 7.31 -21.96
CA LEU A 95 -6.34 8.00 -20.84
C LEU A 95 -7.78 8.44 -21.18
N LEU A 96 -8.03 8.88 -22.42
CA LEU A 96 -9.38 9.25 -22.89
C LEU A 96 -10.32 8.04 -22.93
N GLU A 97 -9.81 6.85 -23.22
CA GLU A 97 -10.60 5.60 -23.28
C GLU A 97 -11.10 5.13 -21.90
N ARG A 98 -10.70 5.76 -20.79
CA ARG A 98 -11.16 5.40 -19.43
C ARG A 98 -12.62 5.73 -19.15
N ASN A 99 -13.32 6.42 -20.07
CA ASN A 99 -14.70 6.88 -19.90
C ASN A 99 -14.94 7.73 -18.63
N ILE A 100 -13.89 8.36 -18.11
CA ILE A 100 -14.00 9.33 -17.02
C ILE A 100 -14.45 10.68 -17.62
N PRO A 101 -15.51 11.32 -17.07
CA PRO A 101 -15.95 12.64 -17.53
C PRO A 101 -14.81 13.66 -17.45
N LEU A 102 -14.63 14.48 -18.50
CA LEU A 102 -13.53 15.45 -18.58
C LEU A 102 -13.53 16.48 -17.44
N ASP A 103 -14.71 16.83 -16.94
CA ASP A 103 -14.92 17.74 -15.81
C ASP A 103 -14.80 17.06 -14.44
N ARG A 104 -14.58 15.73 -14.40
CA ARG A 104 -14.41 14.99 -13.16
C ARG A 104 -13.19 15.52 -12.41
N LYS A 105 -13.41 16.01 -11.19
CA LYS A 105 -12.32 16.35 -10.26
C LYS A 105 -11.66 15.08 -9.75
N VAL A 106 -10.34 15.06 -9.81
CA VAL A 106 -9.47 13.97 -9.37
C VAL A 106 -8.40 14.51 -8.45
N PHE A 107 -7.98 13.67 -7.52
CA PHE A 107 -6.88 13.90 -6.62
C PHE A 107 -5.61 13.35 -7.25
N TRP A 108 -4.59 14.18 -7.34
CA TRP A 108 -3.23 13.77 -7.65
C TRP A 108 -2.38 14.05 -6.42
N VAL A 109 -1.73 13.02 -5.88
CA VAL A 109 -0.87 13.11 -4.70
C VAL A 109 0.46 12.48 -5.03
N ASN A 110 1.52 13.27 -4.91
CA ASN A 110 2.88 12.78 -5.10
C ASN A 110 3.53 12.37 -3.77
N GLN A 111 4.70 11.73 -3.85
CA GLN A 111 5.44 11.24 -2.67
C GLN A 111 6.03 12.35 -1.79
N LEU A 112 6.06 13.60 -2.26
CA LEU A 112 6.68 14.74 -1.55
C LEU A 112 5.66 15.58 -0.77
N ASN A 113 4.50 15.00 -0.44
CA ASN A 113 3.41 15.69 0.24
C ASN A 113 2.89 16.92 -0.55
N VAL A 114 2.90 16.79 -1.87
CA VAL A 114 2.31 17.77 -2.78
C VAL A 114 1.08 17.13 -3.40
N ALA A 115 -0.01 17.88 -3.39
CA ALA A 115 -1.25 17.41 -3.95
C ALA A 115 -1.99 18.50 -4.71
N PHE A 116 -2.72 18.06 -5.72
CA PHE A 116 -3.58 18.90 -6.54
C PHE A 116 -4.95 18.24 -6.66
N VAL A 117 -6.00 19.07 -6.66
CA VAL A 117 -7.29 18.69 -7.24
C VAL A 117 -7.29 19.25 -8.66
N MET A 118 -7.54 18.40 -9.65
CA MET A 118 -7.66 18.85 -11.04
C MET A 118 -8.75 18.12 -11.77
N THR A 119 -9.20 18.64 -12.91
CA THR A 119 -10.13 17.91 -13.75
C THR A 119 -9.41 16.81 -14.53
N TRP A 120 -10.15 15.78 -14.95
CA TRP A 120 -9.61 14.72 -15.80
C TRP A 120 -9.06 15.27 -17.13
N GLU A 121 -9.68 16.32 -17.67
CA GLU A 121 -9.15 17.05 -18.83
C GLU A 121 -7.70 17.51 -18.58
N MET A 122 -7.40 18.05 -17.39
CA MET A 122 -6.06 18.53 -17.06
C MET A 122 -5.07 17.38 -16.89
N VAL A 123 -5.50 16.25 -16.31
CA VAL A 123 -4.66 15.04 -16.26
C VAL A 123 -4.22 14.60 -17.64
N ILE A 124 -5.18 14.52 -18.59
CA ILE A 124 -4.86 14.15 -19.97
C ILE A 124 -3.97 15.21 -20.60
N LYS A 125 -4.28 16.50 -20.42
CA LYS A 125 -3.53 17.60 -21.05
C LYS A 125 -2.05 17.60 -20.67
N PHE A 126 -1.76 17.39 -19.38
CA PHE A 126 -0.42 17.47 -18.78
C PHE A 126 0.19 16.09 -18.48
N SER A 127 -0.30 15.02 -19.12
CA SER A 127 0.14 13.64 -18.85
C SER A 127 1.64 13.40 -19.05
N ASP A 128 2.26 14.11 -19.99
CA ASP A 128 3.70 14.04 -20.25
C ASP A 128 4.55 14.52 -19.08
N ILE A 129 4.06 15.50 -18.32
CA ILE A 129 4.77 16.06 -17.16
C ILE A 129 4.33 15.36 -15.88
N LEU A 130 3.03 15.08 -15.72
CA LEU A 130 2.49 14.44 -14.51
C LEU A 130 3.10 13.07 -14.27
N PHE A 131 3.32 12.29 -15.32
CA PHE A 131 3.83 10.92 -15.22
C PHE A 131 5.34 10.83 -15.53
N PHE A 132 6.08 11.91 -15.32
CA PHE A 132 7.51 11.94 -15.59
C PHE A 132 8.34 11.56 -14.37
N GLY A 133 8.95 10.37 -14.39
CA GLY A 133 10.06 10.03 -13.51
C GLY A 133 9.72 9.66 -12.06
N SER A 134 8.45 9.54 -11.70
CA SER A 134 7.99 9.15 -10.36
C SER A 134 6.77 8.23 -10.39
N ASN A 135 6.52 7.56 -9.26
CA ASN A 135 5.31 6.76 -9.08
C ASN A 135 4.15 7.70 -8.73
N GLU A 136 3.07 7.63 -9.50
CA GLU A 136 1.91 8.50 -9.34
C GLU A 136 0.66 7.70 -9.10
N ILE A 137 -0.23 8.23 -8.26
CA ILE A 137 -1.55 7.64 -8.02
C ILE A 137 -2.60 8.75 -8.10
N LEU A 138 -3.65 8.48 -8.88
CA LEU A 138 -4.80 9.35 -9.06
C LEU A 138 -6.09 8.59 -8.76
N TRP A 139 -7.03 9.28 -8.12
CA TRP A 139 -8.36 8.76 -7.80
C TRP A 139 -9.35 9.92 -7.71
N ASP A 140 -10.65 9.63 -7.63
CA ASP A 140 -11.66 10.65 -7.33
C ASP A 140 -12.36 10.38 -5.99
N LYS A 141 -13.25 11.30 -5.61
CA LYS A 141 -14.03 11.18 -4.37
C LYS A 141 -14.93 9.94 -4.30
N THR A 142 -15.22 9.29 -5.43
CA THR A 142 -16.07 8.09 -5.44
C THR A 142 -15.29 6.86 -4.99
N MET A 143 -13.96 6.91 -5.09
CA MET A 143 -13.06 5.79 -4.81
C MET A 143 -13.34 4.55 -5.68
N ASN A 144 -14.20 4.65 -6.71
CA ASN A 144 -14.59 3.50 -7.52
C ASN A 144 -13.49 3.02 -8.46
N TRP A 145 -12.56 3.92 -8.79
CA TRP A 145 -11.46 3.66 -9.68
C TRP A 145 -10.19 4.33 -9.17
N MET A 146 -9.06 3.83 -9.64
CA MET A 146 -7.77 4.48 -9.47
C MET A 146 -6.89 4.28 -10.70
N LEU A 147 -6.06 5.27 -10.98
CA LEU A 147 -4.99 5.19 -11.95
C LEU A 147 -3.66 5.24 -11.19
N SER A 148 -2.81 4.24 -11.41
CA SER A 148 -1.41 4.29 -10.98
C SER A 148 -0.47 4.32 -12.18
N PHE A 149 0.64 5.02 -12.02
CA PHE A 149 1.78 5.02 -12.92
C PHE A 149 3.01 4.62 -12.13
N GLN A 150 3.75 3.63 -12.61
CA GLN A 150 4.95 3.12 -11.98
C GLN A 150 6.18 3.46 -12.82
N SER A 151 7.33 3.61 -12.15
CA SER A 151 8.63 4.01 -12.71
C SER A 151 9.14 3.18 -13.90
N GLU A 152 8.54 2.02 -14.17
CA GLU A 152 8.80 1.20 -15.36
C GLU A 152 7.99 1.61 -16.61
N GLU A 153 7.39 2.81 -16.60
CA GLU A 153 6.53 3.31 -17.68
C GLU A 153 5.27 2.44 -17.84
N VAL A 154 4.69 2.02 -16.71
CA VAL A 154 3.51 1.15 -16.67
C VAL A 154 2.34 1.89 -16.02
N PHE A 155 1.33 2.16 -16.84
CA PHE A 155 0.03 2.61 -16.40
C PHE A 155 -0.85 1.45 -15.99
N SER A 156 -1.67 1.72 -14.99
CA SER A 156 -2.40 0.72 -14.26
C SER A 156 -3.75 1.30 -13.85
N PHE A 157 -4.79 1.02 -14.64
CA PHE A 157 -6.14 1.47 -14.34
C PHE A 157 -6.92 0.35 -13.65
N MET A 158 -7.58 0.66 -12.55
CA MET A 158 -8.41 -0.26 -11.78
C MET A 158 -9.77 0.40 -11.63
N ASP A 159 -10.84 -0.33 -11.94
CA ASP A 159 -12.21 0.19 -11.91
C ASP A 159 -13.16 -0.84 -11.28
N ASN A 160 -14.34 -0.36 -10.88
CA ASN A 160 -15.36 -1.12 -10.16
C ASN A 160 -14.81 -1.68 -8.86
N LEU A 161 -14.57 -0.79 -7.90
CA LEU A 161 -14.18 -1.14 -6.54
C LEU A 161 -15.19 -2.13 -5.95
N MET A 162 -14.73 -3.35 -5.70
CA MET A 162 -15.45 -4.43 -5.02
C MET A 162 -15.19 -4.44 -3.51
N TYR A 163 -14.33 -3.54 -3.03
CA TYR A 163 -14.02 -3.40 -1.62
C TYR A 163 -15.21 -2.83 -0.85
N ASP A 164 -15.88 -3.68 -0.06
CA ASP A 164 -16.83 -3.25 0.97
C ASP A 164 -16.07 -3.11 2.31
N PRO A 165 -15.91 -1.89 2.87
CA PRO A 165 -15.28 -1.72 4.17
C PRO A 165 -15.97 -2.52 5.29
N ASN A 166 -17.27 -2.81 5.14
CA ASN A 166 -18.05 -3.56 6.12
C ASN A 166 -17.83 -5.08 6.03
N SER A 167 -17.41 -5.60 4.88
CA SER A 167 -17.13 -7.03 4.74
C SER A 167 -15.88 -7.41 5.52
N ARG A 168 -14.85 -6.56 5.51
CA ARG A 168 -13.63 -6.77 6.28
C ARG A 168 -13.84 -6.61 7.77
N ALA A 169 -14.67 -5.66 8.21
CA ALA A 169 -15.05 -5.55 9.63
C ALA A 169 -15.71 -6.86 10.12
N LYS A 170 -16.55 -7.47 9.30
CA LYS A 170 -17.16 -8.78 9.59
C LYS A 170 -16.15 -9.93 9.52
N GLU A 171 -15.18 -9.90 8.61
CA GLU A 171 -14.10 -10.90 8.54
C GLU A 171 -13.16 -10.80 9.75
N THR A 172 -12.76 -9.59 10.16
CA THR A 172 -11.97 -9.34 11.36
C THR A 172 -12.74 -9.77 12.60
N GLU A 173 -14.02 -9.40 12.72
CA GLU A 173 -14.87 -9.86 13.82
C GLU A 173 -15.05 -11.38 13.82
N ALA A 174 -15.13 -12.03 12.64
CA ALA A 174 -15.18 -13.48 12.52
C ALA A 174 -13.86 -14.14 12.92
N ILE A 175 -12.71 -13.56 12.57
CA ILE A 175 -11.38 -14.02 12.97
C ILE A 175 -11.19 -13.85 14.48
N ASP A 176 -11.58 -12.71 15.05
CA ASP A 176 -11.52 -12.45 16.49
C ASP A 176 -12.41 -13.44 17.25
N LYS A 177 -13.64 -13.67 16.77
CA LYS A 177 -14.52 -14.72 17.31
C LYS A 177 -13.93 -16.12 17.16
N LEU A 178 -13.21 -16.42 16.09
CA LEU A 178 -12.50 -17.69 15.95
C LEU A 178 -11.38 -17.81 16.98
N PHE A 179 -10.60 -16.75 17.22
CA PHE A 179 -9.57 -16.73 18.27
C PHE A 179 -10.15 -16.83 19.69
N GLU A 180 -11.32 -16.26 19.95
CA GLU A 180 -12.04 -16.41 21.22
C GLU A 180 -12.62 -17.81 21.41
N ASN A 181 -13.04 -18.47 20.32
CA ASN A 181 -13.62 -19.80 20.33
C ASN A 181 -12.60 -20.93 20.13
N ILE A 182 -11.33 -20.62 19.86
CA ILE A 182 -10.24 -21.58 20.08
C ILE A 182 -10.27 -21.85 21.58
N PRO A 183 -10.63 -23.08 22.02
CA PRO A 183 -10.49 -23.41 23.42
C PRO A 183 -9.04 -23.11 23.76
N LYS A 184 -8.77 -22.31 24.80
CA LYS A 184 -7.46 -22.27 25.44
C LYS A 184 -7.20 -23.67 25.95
N SER A 185 -6.75 -24.54 25.06
CA SER A 185 -6.91 -25.96 25.26
C SER A 185 -6.01 -26.34 26.41
N GLU A 186 -6.60 -27.00 27.41
CA GLU A 186 -5.90 -27.84 28.36
C GLU A 186 -4.91 -28.79 27.65
N SER A 187 -5.09 -29.02 26.34
CA SER A 187 -4.15 -29.77 25.50
C SER A 187 -2.74 -29.16 25.40
N ILE A 188 -2.54 -27.84 25.46
CA ILE A 188 -1.16 -27.27 25.44
C ILE A 188 -0.45 -27.51 26.77
N LYS A 189 -1.20 -27.54 27.89
CA LYS A 189 -0.64 -27.86 29.21
C LYS A 189 -0.34 -29.34 29.37
N GLU A 190 -1.25 -30.22 28.94
CA GLU A 190 -0.99 -31.68 28.94
C GLU A 190 0.18 -32.05 28.02
N THR A 191 0.28 -31.44 26.84
CA THR A 191 1.41 -31.72 25.93
C THR A 191 2.72 -31.18 26.50
N ALA A 192 2.71 -30.03 27.17
CA ALA A 192 3.90 -29.48 27.84
C ALA A 192 4.32 -30.29 29.08
N GLU A 193 3.38 -30.86 29.84
CA GLU A 193 3.68 -31.76 30.95
C GLU A 193 4.26 -33.09 30.46
N ILE A 194 3.69 -33.70 29.41
CA ILE A 194 4.21 -34.94 28.81
C ILE A 194 5.63 -34.75 28.25
N ILE A 195 5.92 -33.61 27.61
CA ILE A 195 7.25 -33.30 27.09
C ILE A 195 8.26 -33.08 28.23
N ASN A 196 7.87 -32.39 29.31
CA ASN A 196 8.76 -32.18 30.46
C ASN A 196 9.01 -33.47 31.27
N GLU A 197 8.02 -34.37 31.35
CA GLU A 197 8.18 -35.68 31.99
C GLU A 197 9.11 -36.58 31.14
N ALA A 198 8.95 -36.58 29.81
CA ALA A 198 9.83 -37.32 28.89
C ALA A 198 11.29 -36.84 28.96
N ALA A 199 11.51 -35.53 29.03
CA ALA A 199 12.86 -34.94 29.16
C ALA A 199 13.54 -35.32 30.49
N ARG A 200 12.78 -35.44 31.58
CA ARG A 200 13.32 -35.90 32.89
C ARG A 200 13.72 -37.37 32.88
N VAL A 201 13.00 -38.21 32.14
CA VAL A 201 13.32 -39.65 32.03
C VAL A 201 14.59 -39.85 31.21
N GLU A 202 14.78 -39.11 30.11
CA GLU A 202 15.99 -39.17 29.29
C GLU A 202 17.26 -38.74 30.05
N ASP A 203 17.20 -37.66 30.85
CA ASP A 203 18.35 -37.23 31.67
C ASP A 203 18.76 -38.27 32.72
N THR A 204 17.80 -39.06 33.22
CA THR A 204 18.05 -40.11 34.21
C THR A 204 18.68 -41.35 33.58
N GLU A 205 18.26 -41.73 32.37
CA GLU A 205 18.85 -42.83 31.61
C GLU A 205 20.25 -42.50 31.10
N VAL A 206 20.49 -41.28 30.61
CA VAL A 206 21.79 -40.82 30.12
C VAL A 206 22.81 -40.76 31.28
N MET A 207 22.41 -40.32 32.48
CA MET A 207 23.28 -40.39 33.67
C MET A 207 23.60 -41.84 34.08
N SER A 208 22.66 -42.78 33.92
CA SER A 208 22.88 -44.19 34.21
C SER A 208 23.84 -44.86 33.22
N MET A 209 23.73 -44.53 31.93
CA MET A 209 24.61 -45.04 30.86
C MET A 209 26.03 -44.45 30.99
N ALA A 210 26.16 -43.16 31.30
CA ALA A 210 27.46 -42.54 31.54
C ALA A 210 28.18 -43.16 32.77
N SER A 211 27.43 -43.49 33.83
CA SER A 211 27.94 -44.21 35.01
C SER A 211 28.38 -45.65 34.66
N PHE A 212 27.66 -46.32 33.75
CA PHE A 212 27.98 -47.67 33.32
C PHE A 212 29.22 -47.74 32.40
N GLU A 213 29.33 -46.82 31.44
CA GLU A 213 30.50 -46.73 30.54
C GLU A 213 31.76 -46.26 31.29
N SER A 214 31.63 -45.34 32.25
CA SER A 214 32.75 -44.93 33.12
C SER A 214 33.24 -46.10 34.00
N ARG A 215 32.35 -47.01 34.42
CA ARG A 215 32.72 -48.26 35.12
C ARG A 215 33.41 -49.27 34.20
N LYS A 216 32.96 -49.43 32.94
CA LYS A 216 33.65 -50.27 31.94
C LYS A 216 35.07 -49.79 31.64
N ALA A 217 35.27 -48.48 31.43
CA ALA A 217 36.59 -47.91 31.15
C ALA A 217 37.59 -48.14 32.31
N LYS A 218 37.12 -48.11 33.56
CA LYS A 218 37.92 -48.37 34.76
C LYS A 218 38.27 -49.86 34.96
N ILE A 219 37.47 -50.77 34.41
CA ILE A 219 37.74 -52.21 34.41
C ILE A 219 38.76 -52.56 33.31
N SER A 220 38.63 -51.96 32.12
CA SER A 220 39.55 -52.19 31.00
C SER A 220 40.97 -51.67 31.27
N SER A 221 41.12 -50.56 32.00
CA SER A 221 42.45 -50.03 32.38
C SER A 221 43.15 -50.84 33.47
N ARG A 222 42.41 -51.65 34.26
CA ARG A 222 43.00 -52.59 35.22
C ARG A 222 43.48 -53.89 34.58
N GLN A 223 42.93 -54.29 33.44
CA GLN A 223 43.35 -55.51 32.72
C GLN A 223 44.54 -55.29 31.78
N GLY A 224 44.86 -54.04 31.42
CA GLY A 224 46.06 -53.67 30.63
C GLY A 224 47.35 -53.44 31.45
N LEU A 225 47.33 -53.71 32.76
CA LEU A 225 48.51 -53.63 33.65
C LEU A 225 49.06 -55.02 34.04
N ILE A 226 48.58 -56.08 33.38
CA ILE A 226 49.11 -57.45 33.48
C ILE A 226 49.44 -57.93 32.07
N SER A 227 50.50 -57.37 31.49
CA SER A 227 51.25 -57.92 30.35
C SER A 227 52.69 -57.46 30.43
#